data_AF-A0A741SK16-F1
#
_entry.id   AF-A0A741SK16-F1
#
_cell.length_a   1.000
_cell.length_b   1.000
_cell.length_c   1.000
_cell.angle_alpha   90.00
_cell.angle_beta   90.00
_cell.angle_gamma   90.00
#
_symmetry.space_group_name_H-M   'P 1'
#
loop_
_entity.id
_entity.type
_entity.pdbx_description
1 polymer ?
#
loop_
_entity_poly.entity_id
_entity_poly.type
_entity_poly.pdbx_seq_one_letter_code
_entity_poly.pdbx_strand_id
1 'polypeptide(L)'
;MGVQKGIFKTDKLVETLREYAFDKVYLEVSNSEDRKEKIRSLTFLELEKITGVKLKVIATDILTGTAVELSSITTPDELVFESVAASSSYPIFFRPSIIKNQILTDGGISCNLPSFLFNPHEFNRLPVYAFDLRTRFFMREDAGKIKISIFLKKLTMSMIDASNNIISDVTGGIIVPVIVSPRFGTFSFNLSDEQLDKIFNQGKVSAKRFMKRDFFTSSMLPAKEYHMYASLIYGNVDYLLKLIQNEIEILIEGVKLQINLYTDITTNQSRIVAFSHSNNFNCKAEYNSYD
;
A
#
# COMPACT_ATOMS: atom_id res chain seq x y z
N MET A 1 -19.50 -17.92 24.33
CA MET A 1 -20.32 -16.73 24.68
C MET A 1 -20.04 -15.66 23.64
N GLY A 2 -20.95 -15.47 22.67
CA GLY A 2 -20.70 -14.65 21.48
C GLY A 2 -20.71 -13.16 21.81
N VAL A 3 -19.62 -12.46 21.51
CA VAL A 3 -19.53 -11.01 21.70
C VAL A 3 -20.39 -10.32 20.62
N GLN A 4 -21.68 -10.13 20.93
CA GLN A 4 -22.62 -9.38 20.09
C GLN A 4 -22.46 -7.87 20.35
N LYS A 5 -21.37 -7.26 19.87
CA LYS A 5 -21.18 -5.80 20.00
C LYS A 5 -21.00 -5.18 18.62
N GLY A 6 -22.07 -4.61 18.06
CA GLY A 6 -22.12 -4.01 16.73
C GLY A 6 -23.52 -4.15 16.11
N ILE A 7 -23.99 -3.10 15.42
CA ILE A 7 -25.35 -3.01 14.87
C ILE A 7 -25.53 -4.01 13.71
N PHE A 8 -24.54 -4.12 12.84
CA PHE A 8 -24.55 -4.96 11.64
C PHE A 8 -23.58 -6.13 11.75
N LYS A 9 -23.99 -7.29 11.23
CA LYS A 9 -23.08 -8.42 11.03
C LYS A 9 -22.12 -8.14 9.88
N THR A 10 -20.95 -8.74 9.92
CA THR A 10 -19.91 -8.64 8.90
C THR A 10 -20.14 -9.58 7.71
N ASP A 11 -21.02 -10.58 7.84
CA ASP A 11 -21.31 -11.58 6.78
C ASP A 11 -21.62 -10.96 5.42
N LYS A 12 -22.44 -9.90 5.39
CA LYS A 12 -22.81 -9.24 4.13
C LYS A 12 -21.62 -8.53 3.48
N LEU A 13 -20.73 -7.95 4.29
CA LEU A 13 -19.50 -7.33 3.79
C LEU A 13 -18.59 -8.38 3.16
N VAL A 14 -18.43 -9.54 3.82
CA VAL A 14 -17.66 -10.67 3.30
C VAL A 14 -18.21 -11.16 1.97
N GLU A 15 -19.53 -11.38 1.87
CA GLU A 15 -20.15 -11.83 0.61
C GLU A 15 -19.98 -10.80 -0.52
N THR A 16 -20.16 -9.51 -0.26
CA THR A 16 -19.93 -8.46 -1.27
C THR A 16 -18.47 -8.43 -1.75
N LEU A 17 -17.51 -8.61 -0.85
CA LEU A 17 -16.09 -8.70 -1.24
C LEU A 17 -15.82 -9.92 -2.12
N ARG A 18 -16.43 -11.07 -1.79
CA ARG A 18 -16.32 -12.30 -2.58
C ARG A 18 -16.93 -12.15 -3.97
N GLU A 19 -18.10 -11.52 -4.07
CA GLU A 19 -18.75 -11.21 -5.36
C GLU A 19 -17.84 -10.35 -6.24
N TYR A 20 -17.25 -9.28 -5.70
CA TYR A 20 -16.33 -8.44 -6.46
C TYR A 20 -15.02 -9.14 -6.84
N ALA A 21 -14.57 -10.09 -6.02
CA ALA A 21 -13.36 -10.86 -6.31
C ALA A 21 -13.61 -12.00 -7.31
N PHE A 22 -14.84 -12.52 -7.38
CA PHE A 22 -15.20 -13.65 -8.24
C PHE A 22 -14.81 -13.41 -9.70
N ASP A 23 -14.95 -12.19 -10.20
CA ASP A 23 -14.61 -11.82 -11.58
C ASP A 23 -13.14 -11.40 -11.76
N LYS A 24 -12.41 -11.14 -10.67
CA LYS A 24 -11.08 -10.52 -10.71
C LYS A 24 -9.94 -11.49 -10.39
N VAL A 25 -10.17 -12.49 -9.54
CA VAL A 25 -9.15 -13.47 -9.17
C VAL A 25 -9.18 -14.61 -10.17
N TYR A 26 -8.14 -14.74 -11.00
CA TYR A 26 -8.04 -15.89 -11.90
C TYR A 26 -7.84 -17.17 -11.07
N LEU A 27 -8.63 -18.20 -11.37
CA LEU A 27 -8.57 -19.50 -10.71
C LEU A 27 -8.69 -20.54 -11.81
N GLU A 28 -7.82 -21.56 -11.80
CA GLU A 28 -7.83 -22.69 -12.73
C GLU A 28 -8.96 -23.68 -12.39
N VAL A 29 -10.19 -23.18 -12.35
CA VAL A 29 -11.39 -23.95 -12.00
C VAL A 29 -12.43 -23.74 -13.08
N SER A 30 -12.87 -24.84 -13.72
CA SER A 30 -13.72 -24.80 -14.91
C SER A 30 -15.22 -24.59 -14.59
N ASN A 31 -15.66 -24.94 -13.38
CA ASN A 31 -17.06 -24.84 -12.95
C ASN A 31 -17.27 -23.63 -12.02
N SER A 32 -18.43 -22.97 -12.15
CA SER A 32 -18.78 -21.77 -11.38
C SER A 32 -19.01 -22.03 -9.90
N GLU A 33 -19.59 -23.17 -9.51
CA GLU A 33 -19.81 -23.50 -8.09
C GLU A 33 -18.50 -23.80 -7.36
N ASP A 34 -17.63 -24.61 -7.98
CA ASP A 34 -16.30 -24.91 -7.44
C ASP A 34 -15.46 -23.62 -7.31
N ARG A 35 -15.63 -22.69 -8.26
CA ARG A 35 -14.99 -21.36 -8.18
C ARG A 35 -15.51 -20.54 -7.01
N LYS A 36 -16.83 -20.54 -6.75
CA LYS A 36 -17.40 -19.84 -5.58
C LYS A 36 -16.87 -20.44 -4.28
N GLU A 37 -16.81 -21.76 -4.19
CA GLU A 37 -16.25 -22.45 -3.03
C GLU A 37 -14.77 -22.12 -2.84
N LYS A 38 -14.01 -22.07 -3.94
CA LYS A 38 -12.59 -21.69 -3.88
C LYS A 38 -12.38 -20.24 -3.45
N ILE A 39 -13.21 -19.31 -3.92
CA ILE A 39 -13.19 -17.91 -3.46
C ILE A 39 -13.54 -17.81 -1.97
N ARG A 40 -14.53 -18.58 -1.48
CA ARG A 40 -14.89 -18.59 -0.06
C ARG A 40 -13.77 -19.08 0.85
N SER A 41 -12.99 -20.05 0.38
CA SER A 41 -11.88 -20.67 1.11
C SER A 41 -10.51 -20.07 0.81
N LEU A 42 -10.46 -18.94 0.07
CA LEU A 42 -9.20 -18.37 -0.39
C LEU A 42 -8.38 -17.82 0.77
N THR A 43 -7.20 -18.41 0.99
CA THR A 43 -6.27 -17.99 2.04
C THR A 43 -5.24 -16.98 1.53
N PHE A 44 -4.52 -16.31 2.44
CA PHE A 44 -3.47 -15.38 2.06
C PHE A 44 -2.34 -16.04 1.26
N LEU A 45 -1.92 -17.24 1.66
CA LEU A 45 -0.85 -17.98 0.98
C LEU A 45 -1.28 -18.37 -0.44
N GLU A 46 -2.53 -18.78 -0.63
CA GLU A 46 -3.07 -19.11 -1.95
C GLU A 46 -3.20 -17.88 -2.83
N LEU A 47 -3.71 -16.77 -2.29
CA LEU A 47 -3.81 -15.51 -3.03
C LEU A 47 -2.44 -15.04 -3.54
N GLU A 48 -1.39 -15.12 -2.71
CA GLU A 48 -0.03 -14.77 -3.14
C GLU A 48 0.45 -15.68 -4.27
N LYS A 49 0.24 -17.00 -4.17
CA LYS A 49 0.63 -17.94 -5.23
C LYS A 49 -0.07 -17.66 -6.56
N ILE A 50 -1.34 -17.28 -6.51
CA ILE A 50 -2.16 -17.00 -7.70
C ILE A 50 -1.78 -15.66 -8.35
N THR A 51 -1.60 -14.63 -7.52
CA THR A 51 -1.46 -13.24 -8.02
C THR A 51 0.00 -12.78 -8.12
N GLY A 52 0.92 -13.46 -7.44
CA GLY A 52 2.28 -12.98 -7.20
C GLY A 52 2.35 -11.76 -6.27
N VAL A 53 1.23 -11.34 -5.66
CA VAL A 53 1.13 -10.13 -4.84
C VAL A 53 0.94 -10.50 -3.38
N LYS A 54 1.83 -9.99 -2.52
CA LYS A 54 1.71 -10.09 -1.07
C LYS A 54 0.70 -9.09 -0.54
N LEU A 55 -0.48 -9.57 -0.15
CA LEU A 55 -1.49 -8.77 0.53
C LEU A 55 -1.20 -8.76 2.04
N LYS A 56 -1.04 -7.56 2.62
CA LYS A 56 -0.99 -7.33 4.07
C LYS A 56 -2.21 -6.53 4.49
N VAL A 57 -2.91 -6.98 5.52
CA VAL A 57 -4.12 -6.35 6.07
C VAL A 57 -3.88 -6.04 7.54
N ILE A 58 -4.18 -4.82 7.98
CA ILE A 58 -4.11 -4.43 9.38
C ILE A 58 -5.49 -4.44 10.01
N ALA A 59 -5.63 -5.13 11.13
CA ALA A 59 -6.78 -5.00 12.01
C ALA A 59 -6.33 -4.55 13.40
N THR A 60 -7.25 -4.03 14.19
CA THR A 60 -6.99 -3.68 15.59
C THR A 60 -7.52 -4.78 16.49
N ASP A 61 -6.69 -5.39 17.33
CA ASP A 61 -7.18 -6.26 18.41
C ASP A 61 -7.71 -5.40 19.56
N ILE A 62 -9.01 -5.52 19.83
CA ILE A 62 -9.70 -4.74 20.86
C ILE A 62 -9.24 -5.15 22.27
N LEU A 63 -8.78 -6.38 22.46
CA LEU A 63 -8.36 -6.86 23.78
C LEU A 63 -7.03 -6.25 24.22
N THR A 64 -6.09 -6.12 23.29
CA THR A 64 -4.74 -5.60 23.55
C THR A 64 -4.57 -4.14 23.16
N GLY A 65 -5.43 -3.62 22.27
CA GLY A 65 -5.30 -2.30 21.66
C GLY A 65 -4.21 -2.20 20.59
N THR A 66 -3.68 -3.33 20.12
CA THR A 66 -2.53 -3.37 19.20
C THR A 66 -2.96 -3.59 17.75
N ALA A 67 -2.17 -3.07 16.81
CA ALA A 67 -2.29 -3.41 15.39
C ALA A 67 -1.83 -4.86 15.15
N VAL A 68 -2.59 -5.60 14.36
CA VAL A 68 -2.34 -7.01 14.00
C VAL A 68 -2.22 -7.09 12.48
N GLU A 69 -1.08 -7.59 12.01
CA GLU A 69 -0.86 -7.87 10.58
C GLU A 69 -1.41 -9.27 10.23
N LEU A 70 -2.32 -9.30 9.25
CA LEU A 70 -2.82 -10.50 8.60
C LEU A 70 -2.22 -10.54 7.18
N SER A 71 -1.40 -11.55 6.90
CA SER A 71 -0.71 -11.71 5.63
C SER A 71 -0.32 -13.16 5.37
N SER A 72 0.26 -13.45 4.21
CA SER A 72 0.81 -14.78 3.90
C SER A 72 1.99 -15.18 4.79
N ILE A 73 2.61 -14.23 5.48
CA ILE A 73 3.76 -14.45 6.37
C ILE A 73 3.28 -14.77 7.79
N THR A 74 2.38 -13.94 8.33
CA THR A 74 1.92 -14.04 9.73
C THR A 74 0.74 -14.99 9.88
N THR A 75 -0.12 -15.06 8.86
CA THR A 75 -1.38 -15.80 8.87
C THR A 75 -1.67 -16.46 7.51
N PRO A 76 -0.78 -17.36 7.03
CA PRO A 76 -0.89 -17.94 5.69
C PRO A 76 -2.23 -18.63 5.41
N ASP A 77 -2.78 -19.31 6.42
CA ASP A 77 -3.98 -20.14 6.30
C ASP A 77 -5.29 -19.38 6.63
N GLU A 78 -5.21 -18.09 6.99
CA GLU A 78 -6.40 -17.30 7.28
C GLU A 78 -7.10 -16.87 5.99
N LEU A 79 -8.43 -16.80 6.05
CA LEU A 79 -9.25 -16.43 4.91
C LEU A 79 -9.15 -14.94 4.63
N VAL A 80 -8.89 -14.61 3.36
CA VAL A 80 -8.61 -13.23 2.93
C VAL A 80 -9.82 -12.32 3.17
N PHE A 81 -11.02 -12.76 2.75
CA PHE A 81 -12.21 -11.91 2.76
C PHE A 81 -12.72 -11.63 4.17
N GLU A 82 -12.66 -12.62 5.06
CA GLU A 82 -12.92 -12.47 6.48
C GLU A 82 -11.94 -11.49 7.13
N SER A 83 -10.66 -11.60 6.79
CA SER A 83 -9.61 -10.73 7.31
C SER A 83 -9.77 -9.27 6.86
N VAL A 84 -10.08 -9.05 5.57
CA VAL A 84 -10.38 -7.71 5.03
C VAL A 84 -11.66 -7.14 5.65
N ALA A 85 -12.70 -7.97 5.81
CA ALA A 85 -13.93 -7.54 6.48
C ALA A 85 -13.68 -7.16 7.95
N ALA A 86 -12.87 -7.94 8.67
CA ALA A 86 -12.47 -7.62 10.05
C ALA A 86 -11.74 -6.25 10.13
N SER A 87 -10.79 -6.03 9.22
CA SER A 87 -10.04 -4.77 9.07
C SER A 87 -10.90 -3.57 8.64
N SER A 88 -12.07 -3.81 8.05
CA SER A 88 -13.02 -2.77 7.62
C SER A 88 -14.23 -2.64 8.57
N SER A 89 -14.23 -3.38 9.68
CA SER A 89 -15.36 -3.43 10.61
C SER A 89 -15.30 -2.24 11.57
N TYR A 90 -15.78 -1.08 11.08
CA TYR A 90 -15.83 0.14 11.86
C TYR A 90 -16.56 -0.08 13.21
N PRO A 91 -15.93 0.25 14.36
CA PRO A 91 -16.51 0.03 15.68
C PRO A 91 -17.90 0.63 15.81
N ILE A 92 -18.73 0.03 16.67
CA ILE A 92 -20.12 0.47 16.94
C ILE A 92 -21.08 0.09 15.78
N PHE A 93 -20.64 0.19 14.52
CA PHE A 93 -21.45 -0.13 13.36
C PHE A 93 -21.39 -1.62 13.01
N PHE A 94 -20.19 -2.19 12.90
CA PHE A 94 -20.01 -3.60 12.58
C PHE A 94 -19.59 -4.39 13.82
N ARG A 95 -19.98 -5.67 13.85
CA ARG A 95 -19.52 -6.59 14.90
C ARG A 95 -18.05 -6.94 14.67
N PRO A 96 -17.21 -6.97 15.72
CA PRO A 96 -15.84 -7.41 15.58
C PRO A 96 -15.80 -8.89 15.18
N SER A 97 -14.75 -9.26 14.46
CA SER A 97 -14.51 -10.62 14.02
C SER A 97 -13.58 -11.32 15.00
N ILE A 98 -13.75 -12.63 15.19
CA ILE A 98 -12.86 -13.43 16.04
C ILE A 98 -11.96 -14.25 15.12
N ILE A 99 -10.65 -13.96 15.14
CA ILE A 99 -9.64 -14.66 14.35
C ILE A 99 -8.50 -15.04 15.29
N LYS A 100 -8.07 -16.31 15.30
CA LYS A 100 -6.98 -16.83 16.16
C LYS A 100 -7.06 -16.37 17.63
N ASN A 101 -8.26 -16.42 18.22
CA ASN A 101 -8.53 -16.01 19.61
C ASN A 101 -8.32 -14.51 19.91
N GLN A 102 -8.20 -13.67 18.88
CA GLN A 102 -8.16 -12.22 18.97
C GLN A 102 -9.52 -11.64 18.56
N ILE A 103 -9.86 -10.45 19.08
CA ILE A 103 -11.12 -9.76 18.75
C ILE A 103 -10.78 -8.58 17.86
N LEU A 104 -10.89 -8.79 16.55
CA LEU A 104 -10.42 -7.86 15.53
C LEU A 104 -11.53 -6.91 15.07
N THR A 105 -11.15 -5.65 14.88
CA THR A 105 -12.00 -4.57 14.35
C THR A 105 -11.20 -3.72 13.37
N ASP A 106 -11.82 -2.67 12.83
CA ASP A 106 -11.21 -1.69 11.93
C ASP A 106 -9.74 -1.37 12.25
N GLY A 107 -8.87 -1.57 11.25
CA GLY A 107 -7.44 -1.29 11.37
C GLY A 107 -7.12 0.19 11.55
N GLY A 108 -7.98 1.07 11.02
CA GLY A 108 -7.79 2.51 11.08
C GLY A 108 -7.78 3.10 12.49
N ILE A 109 -8.29 2.38 13.49
CA ILE A 109 -8.24 2.80 14.91
C ILE A 109 -6.81 2.80 15.43
N SER A 110 -6.04 1.75 15.14
CA SER A 110 -4.66 1.62 15.60
C SER A 110 -3.67 2.20 14.60
N CYS A 111 -3.91 1.99 13.30
CA CYS A 111 -3.11 2.57 12.24
C CYS A 111 -3.89 2.70 10.92
N ASN A 112 -4.15 3.94 10.51
CA ASN A 112 -4.83 4.23 9.26
C ASN A 112 -3.87 4.44 8.06
N LEU A 113 -2.56 4.57 8.29
CA LEU A 113 -1.54 4.57 7.23
C LEU A 113 -0.33 3.68 7.61
N PRO A 114 -0.42 2.36 7.40
CA PRO A 114 0.60 1.41 7.86
C PRO A 114 1.79 1.30 6.91
N SER A 115 2.34 2.44 6.47
CA SER A 115 3.51 2.52 5.60
C SER A 115 4.75 1.85 6.21
N PHE A 116 4.82 1.72 7.54
CA PHE A 116 5.90 1.03 8.24
C PHE A 116 5.96 -0.49 7.97
N LEU A 117 4.87 -1.10 7.50
CA LEU A 117 4.85 -2.53 7.12
C LEU A 117 5.70 -2.82 5.88
N PHE A 118 6.06 -1.78 5.15
CA PHE A 118 6.81 -1.85 3.92
C PHE A 118 8.20 -1.26 4.18
N ASN A 119 9.07 -2.07 4.76
CA ASN A 119 10.45 -1.67 5.04
C ASN A 119 11.20 -1.48 3.71
N PRO A 120 11.74 -0.29 3.40
CA PRO A 120 12.47 -0.06 2.15
C PRO A 120 13.63 -1.04 1.93
N HIS A 121 14.24 -1.57 3.00
CA HIS A 121 15.29 -2.59 2.88
C HIS A 121 14.78 -3.95 2.39
N GLU A 122 13.54 -4.32 2.71
CA GLU A 122 12.90 -5.54 2.20
C GLU A 122 12.53 -5.40 0.73
N PHE A 123 12.32 -4.17 0.25
CA PHE A 123 11.83 -3.87 -1.10
C PHE A 123 12.87 -3.14 -1.97
N ASN A 124 14.17 -3.35 -1.77
CA ASN A 124 15.25 -2.77 -2.59
C ASN A 124 15.11 -1.25 -2.82
N ARG A 125 14.72 -0.53 -1.76
CA ARG A 125 14.50 0.92 -1.74
C ARG A 125 13.41 1.41 -2.71
N LEU A 126 12.56 0.52 -3.22
CA LEU A 126 11.41 0.92 -4.00
C LEU A 126 10.50 1.83 -3.17
N PRO A 127 9.95 2.90 -3.78
CA PRO A 127 9.08 3.82 -3.07
C PRO A 127 7.78 3.12 -2.67
N VAL A 128 7.30 3.42 -1.46
CA VAL A 128 5.99 2.99 -0.99
C VAL A 128 5.00 4.12 -1.26
N TYR A 129 4.02 3.90 -2.13
CA TYR A 129 2.94 4.87 -2.35
C TYR A 129 1.83 4.68 -1.33
N ALA A 130 1.63 5.69 -0.48
CA ALA A 130 0.63 5.67 0.58
C ALA A 130 -0.53 6.61 0.20
N PHE A 131 -1.69 6.05 -0.16
CA PHE A 131 -2.85 6.85 -0.56
C PHE A 131 -3.63 7.32 0.67
N ASP A 132 -3.66 8.63 0.87
CA ASP A 132 -4.24 9.25 2.06
C ASP A 132 -5.54 9.99 1.70
N LEU A 133 -6.66 9.51 2.23
CA LEU A 133 -7.99 10.07 1.97
C LEU A 133 -8.20 11.34 2.81
N ARG A 134 -8.31 12.49 2.15
CA ARG A 134 -8.47 13.81 2.79
C ARG A 134 -9.76 14.48 2.36
N THR A 135 -10.50 14.99 3.34
CA THR A 135 -11.58 15.96 3.10
C THR A 135 -11.04 17.36 3.30
N ARG A 136 -11.27 18.25 2.32
CA ARG A 136 -11.03 19.69 2.54
C ARG A 136 -12.22 20.23 3.33
N PHE A 137 -11.93 20.96 4.41
CA PHE A 137 -12.86 21.64 5.34
C PHE A 137 -13.39 20.81 6.52
N PHE A 138 -13.02 21.22 7.72
CA PHE A 138 -13.77 20.95 8.95
C PHE A 138 -14.75 22.12 9.14
N MET A 139 -16.05 21.86 9.08
CA MET A 139 -17.00 22.80 9.68
C MET A 139 -16.89 22.63 11.19
N ARG A 140 -16.53 23.71 11.91
CA ARG A 140 -16.64 23.74 13.37
C ARG A 140 -18.12 23.71 13.72
N GLU A 141 -18.59 22.60 14.29
CA GLU A 141 -19.92 22.54 14.90
C GLU A 141 -19.88 23.16 16.30
N ASP A 142 -20.96 23.85 16.67
CA ASP A 142 -21.12 24.46 18.00
C ASP A 142 -21.04 23.41 19.13
N ALA A 143 -20.39 23.78 20.22
CA ALA A 143 -20.13 22.95 21.41
C ALA A 143 -21.38 22.72 22.31
N GLY A 144 -22.54 22.51 21.70
CA GLY A 144 -23.83 22.31 22.38
C GLY A 144 -23.98 20.92 23.01
N LYS A 145 -25.23 20.55 23.37
CA LYS A 145 -25.58 19.23 23.93
C LYS A 145 -25.43 18.12 22.87
N ILE A 146 -24.26 17.49 22.84
CA ILE A 146 -23.97 16.38 21.92
C ILE A 146 -24.63 15.08 22.44
N LYS A 147 -25.39 14.38 21.60
CA LYS A 147 -25.93 13.03 21.92
C LYS A 147 -24.77 12.04 22.13
N ILE A 148 -24.94 11.04 23.02
CA ILE A 148 -23.89 10.03 23.28
C ILE A 148 -23.40 9.31 22.00
N SER A 149 -24.29 9.06 21.04
CA SER A 149 -23.92 8.46 19.75
C SER A 149 -23.02 9.37 18.92
N ILE A 150 -23.28 10.68 18.92
CA ILE A 150 -22.45 11.67 18.23
C ILE A 150 -21.12 11.82 18.97
N PHE A 151 -21.12 11.78 20.31
CA PHE A 151 -19.91 11.81 21.12
C PHE A 151 -19.00 10.61 20.84
N LEU A 152 -19.54 9.38 20.89
CA LEU A 152 -18.77 8.16 20.58
C LEU A 152 -18.24 8.17 19.15
N LYS A 153 -19.05 8.63 18.18
CA LYS A 153 -18.60 8.84 16.80
C LYS A 153 -17.42 9.82 16.74
N LYS A 154 -17.55 11.01 17.33
CA LYS A 154 -16.48 12.02 17.33
C LYS A 154 -15.23 11.51 18.03
N LEU A 155 -15.36 10.79 19.14
CA LEU A 155 -14.26 10.17 19.86
C LEU A 155 -13.50 9.18 18.97
N THR A 156 -14.22 8.25 18.32
CA THR A 156 -13.58 7.28 17.41
C THR A 156 -12.88 7.96 16.23
N MET A 157 -13.49 8.98 15.62
CA MET A 157 -12.85 9.75 14.53
C MET A 157 -11.60 10.48 15.01
N SER A 158 -11.65 11.12 16.19
CA SER A 158 -10.50 11.81 16.75
C SER A 158 -9.35 10.85 17.13
N MET A 159 -9.65 9.61 17.54
CA MET A 159 -8.62 8.59 17.77
C MET A 159 -7.94 8.17 16.47
N ILE A 160 -8.72 7.95 15.40
CA ILE A 160 -8.20 7.66 14.05
C ILE A 160 -7.32 8.81 13.56
N ASP A 161 -7.81 10.05 13.64
CA ASP A 161 -7.07 11.26 13.25
C ASP A 161 -5.77 11.45 14.06
N ALA A 162 -5.80 11.16 15.36
CA ALA A 162 -4.62 11.24 16.22
C ALA A 162 -3.55 10.20 15.84
N SER A 163 -3.96 8.98 15.48
CA SER A 163 -3.04 7.92 15.02
C SER A 163 -2.32 8.31 13.72
N ASN A 164 -3.00 9.02 12.81
CA ASN A 164 -2.43 9.46 11.53
C ASN A 164 -1.29 10.48 11.70
N ASN A 165 -1.43 11.43 12.63
CA ASN A 165 -0.50 12.55 12.77
C ASN A 165 0.88 12.15 13.32
N ILE A 166 1.04 10.97 13.91
CA ILE A 166 2.30 10.51 14.52
C ILE A 166 3.07 9.56 13.60
N ILE A 167 2.39 8.79 12.73
CA ILE A 167 3.00 7.73 11.91
C ILE A 167 3.47 8.25 10.54
N SER A 168 2.82 9.29 10.00
CA SER A 168 3.14 9.88 8.69
C SER A 168 4.56 10.45 8.59
N ASP A 169 5.16 10.87 9.70
CA ASP A 169 6.48 11.53 9.71
C ASP A 169 7.66 10.54 9.79
N VAL A 170 7.39 9.25 10.05
CA VAL A 170 8.44 8.27 10.41
C VAL A 170 8.72 7.27 9.27
N THR A 171 7.93 7.26 8.21
CA THR A 171 8.00 6.22 7.17
C THR A 171 8.32 6.83 5.81
N GLY A 172 9.42 6.40 5.19
CA GLY A 172 9.93 6.89 3.89
C GLY A 172 9.06 6.57 2.66
N GLY A 173 7.73 6.66 2.78
CA GLY A 173 6.78 6.50 1.69
C GLY A 173 6.37 7.83 1.05
N ILE A 174 5.96 7.77 -0.22
CA ILE A 174 5.40 8.89 -0.96
C ILE A 174 3.89 8.96 -0.67
N ILE A 175 3.46 9.99 0.05
CA ILE A 175 2.06 10.20 0.42
C ILE A 175 1.30 10.83 -0.75
N VAL A 176 0.32 10.08 -1.29
CA VAL A 176 -0.55 10.52 -2.38
C VAL A 176 -1.87 11.02 -1.80
N PRO A 177 -2.14 12.34 -1.77
CA PRO A 177 -3.39 12.87 -1.25
C PRO A 177 -4.56 12.57 -2.19
N VAL A 178 -5.55 11.83 -1.69
CA VAL A 178 -6.83 11.53 -2.35
C VAL A 178 -7.89 12.46 -1.78
N ILE A 179 -8.26 13.49 -2.55
CA ILE A 179 -9.08 14.58 -2.08
C ILE A 179 -10.51 14.39 -2.55
N VAL A 180 -11.44 14.25 -1.58
CA VAL A 180 -12.86 14.08 -1.84
C VAL A 180 -13.70 15.16 -1.15
N SER A 181 -14.92 15.35 -1.64
CA SER A 181 -15.87 16.31 -1.09
C SER A 181 -16.27 15.96 0.36
N PRO A 182 -16.29 16.93 1.29
CA PRO A 182 -16.66 16.69 2.70
C PRO A 182 -18.13 16.31 2.88
N ARG A 183 -18.95 16.42 1.83
CA ARG A 183 -20.36 15.99 1.86
C ARG A 183 -20.54 14.47 1.95
N PHE A 184 -19.48 13.71 1.67
CA PHE A 184 -19.48 12.26 1.77
C PHE A 184 -18.64 11.85 2.97
N GLY A 185 -19.30 11.28 3.98
CA GLY A 185 -18.64 10.84 5.21
C GLY A 185 -18.53 9.32 5.27
N THR A 186 -17.82 8.82 6.27
CA THR A 186 -17.61 7.38 6.53
C THR A 186 -18.91 6.56 6.56
N PHE A 187 -20.05 7.17 6.92
CA PHE A 187 -21.35 6.50 7.02
C PHE A 187 -22.31 6.84 5.89
N SER A 188 -21.80 7.38 4.79
CA SER A 188 -22.59 7.62 3.58
C SER A 188 -22.78 6.32 2.80
N PHE A 189 -23.62 5.41 3.33
CA PHE A 189 -23.87 4.09 2.71
C PHE A 189 -24.89 4.13 1.55
N ASN A 190 -25.74 5.16 1.51
CA ASN A 190 -26.78 5.31 0.49
C ASN A 190 -26.36 6.33 -0.57
N LEU A 191 -25.29 6.02 -1.29
CA LEU A 191 -24.81 6.83 -2.42
C LEU A 191 -25.45 6.34 -3.71
N SER A 192 -25.90 7.27 -4.55
CA SER A 192 -26.28 6.92 -5.93
C SER A 192 -25.04 6.62 -6.76
N ASP A 193 -25.22 5.92 -7.88
CA ASP A 193 -24.13 5.64 -8.83
C ASP A 193 -23.45 6.93 -9.31
N GLU A 194 -24.23 7.98 -9.58
CA GLU A 194 -23.70 9.31 -9.93
C GLU A 194 -22.81 9.90 -8.82
N GLN A 195 -23.21 9.74 -7.55
CA GLN A 195 -22.41 10.20 -6.41
C GLN A 195 -21.13 9.38 -6.25
N LEU A 196 -21.20 8.05 -6.42
CA LEU A 196 -20.05 7.16 -6.40
C LEU A 196 -19.04 7.53 -7.49
N ASP A 197 -19.51 7.69 -8.73
CA ASP A 197 -18.69 8.13 -9.86
C ASP A 197 -18.04 9.49 -9.60
N LYS A 198 -18.78 10.41 -8.99
CA LYS A 198 -18.27 11.73 -8.62
C LYS A 198 -17.14 11.65 -7.59
N ILE A 199 -17.30 10.85 -6.54
CA ILE A 199 -16.28 10.67 -5.49
C ILE A 199 -15.04 9.99 -6.08
N PHE A 200 -15.24 8.93 -6.86
CA PHE A 200 -14.17 8.21 -7.53
C PHE A 200 -13.36 9.14 -8.44
N ASN A 201 -14.04 9.95 -9.26
CA ASN A 201 -13.39 10.90 -10.15
C ASN A 201 -12.64 12.02 -9.39
N GLN A 202 -13.18 12.50 -8.27
CA GLN A 202 -12.47 13.47 -7.40
C GLN A 202 -11.14 12.90 -6.89
N GLY A 203 -11.20 11.69 -6.31
CA GLY A 203 -10.01 10.98 -5.85
C GLY A 203 -8.99 10.76 -6.97
N LYS A 204 -9.45 10.22 -8.10
CA LYS A 204 -8.62 9.97 -9.30
C LYS A 204 -7.93 11.23 -9.82
N VAL A 205 -8.66 12.35 -9.92
CA VAL A 205 -8.10 13.62 -10.40
C VAL A 205 -7.05 14.16 -9.43
N SER A 206 -7.30 14.08 -8.12
CA SER A 206 -6.36 14.54 -7.10
C SER A 206 -5.07 13.72 -7.07
N ALA A 207 -5.17 12.38 -7.08
CA ALA A 207 -4.03 11.47 -7.12
C ALA A 207 -3.20 11.67 -8.40
N LYS A 208 -3.86 11.75 -9.57
CA LYS A 208 -3.17 12.02 -10.85
C LYS A 208 -2.46 13.38 -10.85
N ARG A 209 -3.04 14.40 -10.24
CA ARG A 209 -2.41 15.72 -10.13
C ARG A 209 -1.15 15.66 -9.27
N PHE A 210 -1.18 14.90 -8.17
CA PHE A 210 -0.02 14.68 -7.33
C PHE A 210 1.07 13.92 -8.09
N MET A 211 0.75 12.77 -8.69
CA MET A 211 1.71 11.93 -9.41
C MET A 211 2.43 12.66 -10.56
N LYS A 212 1.78 13.65 -11.19
CA LYS A 212 2.40 14.50 -12.21
C LYS A 212 3.35 15.57 -11.67
N ARG A 213 3.22 15.94 -10.40
CA ARG A 213 4.00 17.01 -9.75
C ARG A 213 5.13 16.46 -8.89
N ASP A 214 4.93 15.29 -8.29
CA ASP A 214 5.94 14.62 -7.51
C ASP A 214 7.16 14.29 -8.40
N PHE A 215 8.34 14.73 -7.98
CA PHE A 215 9.56 14.61 -8.79
C PHE A 215 9.86 13.14 -9.10
N PHE A 216 9.89 12.29 -8.08
CA PHE A 216 10.20 10.87 -8.24
C PHE A 216 9.19 10.19 -9.19
N THR A 217 7.89 10.37 -8.93
CA THR A 217 6.83 9.74 -9.73
C THR A 217 6.83 10.24 -11.18
N SER A 218 6.94 11.55 -11.37
CA SER A 218 6.90 12.17 -12.70
C SER A 218 8.12 11.82 -13.56
N SER A 219 9.28 11.55 -12.94
CA SER A 219 10.47 11.03 -13.60
C SER A 219 10.42 9.53 -13.85
N MET A 220 9.76 8.76 -12.99
CA MET A 220 9.63 7.30 -13.12
C MET A 220 8.66 6.89 -14.25
N LEU A 221 7.53 7.57 -14.39
CA LEU A 221 6.50 7.23 -15.38
C LEU A 221 6.97 7.21 -16.86
N PRO A 222 7.80 8.15 -17.34
CA PRO A 222 8.32 8.13 -18.71
C PRO A 222 9.60 7.29 -18.88
N ALA A 223 10.19 6.74 -17.80
CA ALA A 223 11.43 5.98 -17.87
C ALA A 223 11.21 4.69 -18.67
N LYS A 224 12.02 4.49 -19.72
CA LYS A 224 11.91 3.32 -20.61
C LYS A 224 12.95 2.24 -20.33
N GLU A 225 14.01 2.60 -19.61
CA GLU A 225 15.17 1.74 -19.41
C GLU A 225 15.46 1.54 -17.93
N TYR A 226 15.88 0.34 -17.56
CA TYR A 226 16.18 -0.06 -16.18
C TYR A 226 17.24 0.79 -15.50
N HIS A 227 18.20 1.32 -16.26
CA HIS A 227 19.20 2.24 -15.72
C HIS A 227 18.58 3.54 -15.18
N MET A 228 17.54 4.07 -15.83
CA MET A 228 16.87 5.30 -15.36
C MET A 228 16.16 5.04 -14.02
N TYR A 229 15.53 3.88 -13.87
CA TYR A 229 14.92 3.46 -12.61
C TYR A 229 15.97 3.32 -11.51
N ALA A 230 17.08 2.64 -11.81
CA ALA A 230 18.19 2.49 -10.88
C ALA A 230 18.76 3.86 -10.45
N SER A 231 18.97 4.79 -11.38
CA SER A 231 19.44 6.15 -11.08
C SER A 231 18.47 6.94 -10.21
N LEU A 232 17.16 6.75 -10.37
CA LEU A 232 16.15 7.41 -9.52
C LEU A 232 16.13 6.85 -8.10
N ILE A 233 16.35 5.54 -7.94
CA ILE A 233 16.31 4.84 -6.64
C ILE A 233 17.62 5.05 -5.86
N TYR A 234 18.77 4.92 -6.54
CA TYR A 234 20.10 4.93 -5.91
C TYR A 234 20.85 6.25 -6.07
N GLY A 235 20.32 7.19 -6.87
CA GLY A 235 20.97 8.43 -7.24
C GLY A 235 21.81 8.29 -8.51
N ASN A 236 22.21 9.44 -9.07
CA ASN A 236 23.10 9.46 -10.23
C ASN A 236 24.53 9.13 -9.79
N VAL A 237 24.97 7.91 -10.10
CA VAL A 237 26.32 7.39 -9.77
C VAL A 237 27.36 7.67 -10.85
N ASP A 238 26.97 8.18 -12.02
CA ASP A 238 27.87 8.37 -13.16
C ASP A 238 29.06 9.28 -12.81
N TYR A 239 28.79 10.35 -12.05
CA TYR A 239 29.83 11.27 -11.57
C TYR A 239 30.79 10.60 -10.59
N LEU A 240 30.27 9.74 -9.70
CA LEU A 240 31.10 9.02 -8.74
C LEU A 240 32.00 8.01 -9.46
N LEU A 241 31.45 7.25 -10.42
CA LEU A 241 32.23 6.31 -11.22
C LEU A 241 33.35 7.02 -12.00
N LYS A 242 33.06 8.20 -12.55
CA LYS A 242 34.05 9.04 -13.22
C LYS A 242 35.14 9.55 -12.27
N LEU A 243 34.78 9.97 -11.06
CA LEU A 243 35.76 10.40 -10.04
C LEU A 243 36.70 9.26 -9.65
N ILE A 244 36.15 8.08 -9.36
CA ILE A 244 36.93 6.89 -9.01
C ILE A 244 37.87 6.50 -10.15
N GLN A 245 37.39 6.54 -11.40
CA GLN A 245 38.21 6.27 -12.57
C GLN A 245 39.39 7.23 -12.66
N ASN A 246 39.16 8.54 -12.52
CA ASN A 246 40.22 9.53 -12.59
C ASN A 246 41.29 9.32 -11.51
N GLU A 247 40.90 8.94 -10.29
CA GLU A 247 41.86 8.64 -9.22
C GLU A 247 42.71 7.40 -9.53
N ILE A 248 42.09 6.33 -10.07
CA ILE A 248 42.82 5.10 -10.42
C ILE A 248 43.79 5.34 -11.58
N GLU A 249 43.39 6.14 -12.58
CA GLU A 249 44.25 6.48 -13.73
C GLU A 249 45.50 7.28 -13.32
N ILE A 250 45.41 8.13 -12.29
CA ILE A 250 46.57 8.83 -11.72
C ILE A 250 47.56 7.83 -11.07
N LEU A 251 47.04 6.76 -10.47
CA LEU A 251 47.86 5.78 -9.74
C LEU A 251 48.50 4.73 -10.65
N ILE A 252 47.90 4.46 -11.82
CA ILE A 252 48.32 3.36 -12.70
C ILE A 252 48.33 3.84 -14.16
N GLU A 253 49.53 4.18 -14.66
CA GLU A 253 49.70 4.62 -16.04
C GLU A 253 49.50 3.47 -17.06
N GLY A 254 48.87 3.79 -18.19
CA GLY A 254 48.81 2.92 -19.36
C GLY A 254 47.77 1.79 -19.31
N VAL A 255 46.85 1.79 -18.35
CA VAL A 255 45.84 0.73 -18.18
C VAL A 255 44.47 1.16 -18.71
N LYS A 256 43.80 0.24 -19.43
CA LYS A 256 42.40 0.39 -19.80
C LYS A 256 41.53 0.04 -18.60
N LEU A 257 40.71 0.98 -18.16
CA LEU A 257 39.88 0.81 -16.97
C LEU A 257 38.40 0.80 -17.36
N GLN A 258 37.68 -0.19 -16.86
CA GLN A 258 36.22 -0.23 -16.87
C GLN A 258 35.75 -0.47 -15.44
N ILE A 259 34.87 0.41 -14.96
CA ILE A 259 34.25 0.30 -13.65
C ILE A 259 32.78 -0.04 -13.87
N ASN A 260 32.34 -1.17 -13.30
CA ASN A 260 30.96 -1.60 -13.33
C ASN A 260 30.41 -1.64 -11.89
N LEU A 261 29.31 -0.94 -11.65
CA LEU A 261 28.55 -1.01 -10.39
C LEU A 261 27.25 -1.76 -10.64
N TYR A 262 27.08 -2.89 -9.99
CA TYR A 262 25.89 -3.73 -10.11
C TYR A 262 24.91 -3.41 -8.99
N THR A 263 23.63 -3.27 -9.35
CA THR A 263 22.54 -3.09 -8.40
C THR A 263 21.32 -3.91 -8.83
N ASP A 264 20.43 -4.14 -7.87
CA ASP A 264 19.11 -4.72 -8.12
C ASP A 264 18.03 -3.66 -7.95
N ILE A 265 16.97 -3.75 -8.75
CA ILE A 265 15.82 -2.83 -8.74
C ILE A 265 14.49 -3.57 -8.63
N THR A 266 14.49 -4.90 -8.51
CA THR A 266 13.29 -5.72 -8.31
C THR A 266 13.32 -6.35 -6.92
N THR A 267 12.16 -6.60 -6.33
CA THR A 267 12.06 -7.17 -4.98
C THR A 267 12.58 -8.61 -4.90
N ASN A 268 12.55 -9.34 -6.01
CA ASN A 268 12.87 -10.78 -6.05
C ASN A 268 14.29 -11.07 -6.51
N GLN A 269 15.12 -10.04 -6.59
CA GLN A 269 16.48 -10.10 -7.12
C GLN A 269 16.61 -10.71 -8.52
N SER A 270 15.55 -10.55 -9.32
CA SER A 270 15.44 -11.19 -10.62
C SER A 270 16.12 -10.41 -11.74
N ARG A 271 16.62 -9.19 -11.45
CA ARG A 271 17.19 -8.31 -12.47
C ARG A 271 18.32 -7.48 -11.93
N ILE A 272 19.51 -7.74 -12.46
CA ILE A 272 20.71 -6.96 -12.15
C ILE A 272 20.87 -5.87 -13.21
N VAL A 273 21.05 -4.64 -12.75
CA VAL A 273 21.38 -3.46 -13.56
C VAL A 273 22.83 -3.08 -13.28
N ALA A 274 23.61 -2.87 -14.34
CA ALA A 274 24.98 -2.37 -14.24
C ALA A 274 25.08 -0.90 -14.67
N PHE A 275 25.73 -0.07 -13.86
CA PHE A 275 26.25 1.24 -14.25
C PHE A 275 27.71 1.07 -14.67
N SER A 276 28.04 1.42 -15.91
CA SER A 276 29.36 1.16 -16.49
C SER A 276 30.00 2.45 -16.98
N HIS A 277 31.25 2.73 -16.57
CA HIS A 277 32.06 3.82 -17.11
C HIS A 277 33.41 3.30 -17.62
N SER A 278 33.88 3.81 -18.77
CA SER A 278 35.14 3.38 -19.40
C SER A 278 35.85 4.55 -20.08
N ASN A 279 37.17 4.48 -20.21
CA ASN A 279 38.00 5.51 -20.88
C ASN A 279 38.03 5.43 -22.42
N ASN A 280 37.29 4.52 -23.06
CA ASN A 280 37.27 4.43 -24.53
C ASN A 280 36.27 5.41 -25.16
N PHE A 281 36.75 6.21 -26.12
CA PHE A 281 36.01 7.23 -26.90
C PHE A 281 34.82 6.73 -27.75
N ASN A 282 34.39 5.48 -27.61
CA ASN A 282 33.26 4.91 -28.35
C ASN A 282 32.31 4.02 -27.54
N CYS A 283 32.49 3.85 -26.22
CA CYS A 283 31.49 3.18 -25.40
C CYS A 283 30.56 4.23 -24.78
N LYS A 284 29.35 4.34 -25.34
CA LYS A 284 28.21 4.80 -24.52
C LYS A 284 28.16 3.92 -23.27
N ALA A 285 27.72 4.46 -22.14
CA ALA A 285 27.42 3.65 -20.97
C ALA A 285 26.56 2.45 -21.42
N GLU A 286 27.13 1.25 -21.37
CA GLU A 286 26.42 0.02 -21.73
C GLU A 286 25.66 -0.42 -20.49
N TYR A 287 24.35 -0.24 -20.56
CA TYR A 287 23.41 -0.66 -19.53
C TYR A 287 22.89 -2.04 -19.89
N ASN A 288 23.50 -3.07 -19.33
CA ASN A 288 23.04 -4.44 -19.52
C ASN A 288 22.10 -4.81 -18.37
N SER A 289 20.89 -5.24 -18.71
CA SER A 289 19.99 -5.95 -17.81
C SER A 289 20.16 -7.43 -18.04
N TYR A 290 20.47 -8.18 -16.99
CA TYR A 290 20.56 -9.63 -17.02
C TYR A 290 19.31 -10.21 -16.33
N ASP A 291 18.67 -11.19 -16.97
CA ASP A 291 17.59 -12.02 -16.39
C ASP A 291 18.17 -13.18 -15.56
#